data_AF-A0A3D5CP51-F1
#
_entry.id   AF-A0A3D5CP51-F1
#
_cell.length_a   1.000
_cell.length_b   1.000
_cell.length_c   1.000
_cell.angle_alpha   90.00
_cell.angle_beta   90.00
_cell.angle_gamma   90.00
#
_symmetry.space_group_name_H-M   'P 1'
#
loop_
_entity.id
_entity.type
_entity.pdbx_description
1 polymer ?
#
loop_
_entity_poly.entity_id
_entity_poly.type
_entity_poly.pdbx_seq_one_letter_code
_entity_poly.pdbx_strand_id
1 'polypeptide(L)'
;WITLDQGVRLVIKALDQMHGGEIFVPKIPSMRLLDLAESIAEGCEISTIGIRPGEKLHEVLISRDEARSTLEFDDMFIVQPEFPWWGSHNLSGGKDLPDGFEYSSDNNELWMSDKELREVVLKG
;
A
#
# COMPACT_ATOMS: atom_id res chain seq x y z
N TRP A 1 -3.01 -3.96 3.27
CA TRP A 1 -2.77 -5.38 3.55
C TRP A 1 -2.47 -6.10 2.26
N ILE A 2 -1.43 -6.93 2.27
CA ILE A 2 -0.93 -7.64 1.09
C ILE A 2 -0.61 -9.08 1.50
N THR A 3 -0.94 -10.05 0.66
CA THR A 3 -0.52 -11.44 0.91
C THR A 3 0.94 -11.64 0.52
N LEU A 4 1.56 -12.72 1.00
CA LEU A 4 2.93 -13.06 0.62
C LEU A 4 3.07 -13.22 -0.90
N ASP A 5 2.13 -13.93 -1.53
CA ASP A 5 2.09 -14.12 -2.98
C ASP A 5 1.97 -12.81 -3.76
N GLN A 6 1.14 -11.89 -3.28
CA GLN A 6 1.02 -10.56 -3.90
C GLN A 6 2.32 -9.77 -3.75
N GLY A 7 2.99 -9.84 -2.60
CA GLY A 7 4.30 -9.23 -2.39
C GLY A 7 5.37 -9.77 -3.33
N VAL A 8 5.43 -11.10 -3.52
CA VAL A 8 6.36 -11.72 -4.47
C VAL A 8 6.06 -11.28 -5.91
N ARG A 9 4.79 -11.24 -6.32
CA ARG A 9 4.39 -10.78 -7.66
C ARG A 9 4.77 -9.32 -7.90
N LEU A 10 4.63 -8.45 -6.91
CA LEU A 10 5.07 -7.05 -6.98
C LEU A 10 6.58 -6.97 -7.28
N VAL A 11 7.40 -7.73 -6.55
CA VAL A 11 8.85 -7.74 -6.77
C VAL A 11 9.20 -8.21 -8.18
N ILE A 12 8.59 -9.29 -8.66
CA ILE A 12 8.82 -9.80 -10.02
C ILE A 12 8.42 -8.74 -11.07
N LYS A 13 7.27 -8.09 -10.89
CA LYS A 13 6.80 -7.02 -11.79
C LYS A 13 7.75 -5.82 -11.78
N ALA A 14 8.21 -5.41 -10.61
CA ALA A 14 9.17 -4.31 -10.48
C ALA A 14 10.49 -4.63 -11.22
N LEU A 15 11.00 -5.86 -11.11
CA LEU A 15 12.22 -6.28 -11.81
C LEU A 15 12.08 -6.24 -13.34
N ASP A 16 10.89 -6.49 -13.88
CA ASP A 16 10.60 -6.45 -15.32
C ASP A 16 10.48 -5.00 -15.85
N GLN A 17 9.99 -4.07 -15.01
CA GLN A 17 9.65 -2.70 -15.42
C GLN A 17 10.67 -1.64 -15.02
N MET A 18 11.56 -1.93 -14.07
CA MET A 18 12.47 -0.93 -13.51
C MET A 18 13.52 -0.46 -14.50
N HIS A 19 13.83 0.83 -14.44
CA HIS A 19 15.02 1.43 -15.06
C HIS A 19 16.12 1.70 -14.02
N GLY A 20 15.78 1.61 -12.73
CA GLY A 20 16.68 1.62 -11.59
C GLY A 20 16.61 2.91 -10.78
N GLY A 21 16.08 2.86 -9.56
CA GLY A 21 15.96 3.99 -8.64
C GLY A 21 14.52 4.27 -8.22
N GLU A 22 13.54 3.75 -8.96
CA GLU A 22 12.13 3.89 -8.66
C GLU A 22 11.71 3.12 -7.39
N ILE A 23 10.67 3.62 -6.72
CA ILE A 23 9.98 2.89 -5.65
C ILE A 23 8.61 2.47 -6.15
N PHE A 24 8.37 1.16 -6.19
CA PHE A 24 7.11 0.57 -6.64
C PHE A 24 6.20 0.34 -5.44
N VAL A 25 5.04 1.01 -5.42
CA VAL A 25 4.06 0.95 -4.32
C VAL A 25 2.77 0.31 -4.83
N PRO A 26 2.35 -0.85 -4.33
CA PRO A 26 1.15 -1.53 -4.82
C PRO A 26 -0.11 -0.84 -4.32
N LYS A 27 -1.19 -0.84 -5.12
CA LYS A 27 -2.53 -0.49 -4.65
C LYS A 27 -3.11 -1.66 -3.88
N ILE A 28 -3.18 -1.54 -2.56
CA ILE A 28 -3.60 -2.62 -1.66
C ILE A 28 -4.73 -2.16 -0.73
N PRO A 29 -5.64 -3.06 -0.32
CA PRO A 29 -6.75 -2.69 0.54
C PRO A 29 -6.30 -2.45 1.98
N SER A 30 -6.96 -1.52 2.66
CA SER A 30 -6.85 -1.29 4.11
C SER A 30 -7.75 -2.26 4.90
N MET A 31 -7.44 -2.45 6.18
CA MET A 31 -8.29 -3.19 7.13
C MET A 31 -8.13 -2.55 8.51
N ARG A 32 -9.21 -2.54 9.29
CA ARG A 32 -9.19 -2.13 10.71
C ARG A 32 -8.78 -3.31 11.59
N LEU A 33 -8.00 -3.04 12.63
CA LEU A 33 -7.51 -4.06 13.55
C LEU A 33 -8.64 -4.83 14.26
N LEU A 34 -9.77 -4.17 14.54
CA LEU A 34 -10.93 -4.83 15.14
C LEU A 34 -11.60 -5.84 14.20
N ASP A 35 -11.65 -5.54 12.89
CA ASP A 35 -12.20 -6.48 11.91
C ASP A 35 -11.29 -7.72 11.80
N LEU A 36 -9.96 -7.54 11.91
CA LEU A 36 -9.01 -8.65 11.98
C LEU A 36 -9.25 -9.54 13.20
N ALA A 37 -9.39 -8.92 14.38
CA ALA A 37 -9.58 -9.66 15.63
C ALA A 37 -10.86 -10.49 15.58
N GLU A 38 -11.96 -9.90 15.11
CA GLU A 38 -13.24 -10.60 14.94
C GLU A 38 -13.15 -11.73 13.90
N SER A 39 -12.40 -11.53 12.80
CA SER A 39 -12.19 -12.55 11.76
C SER A 39 -11.41 -13.76 12.27
N ILE A 40 -10.47 -13.55 13.21
CA ILE A 40 -9.64 -14.62 13.80
C ILE A 40 -10.39 -15.35 14.91
N ALA A 41 -11.05 -14.61 15.80
CA ALA A 41 -11.71 -15.15 16.98
C ALA A 41 -13.03 -14.41 17.22
N GLU A 42 -14.07 -14.86 16.53
CA GLU A 42 -15.42 -14.30 16.61
C GLU A 42 -15.92 -14.30 18.07
N GLY A 43 -16.38 -13.14 18.55
CA GLY A 43 -16.90 -12.96 19.91
C GLY A 43 -15.87 -13.02 21.05
N CYS A 44 -14.57 -12.93 20.75
CA CYS A 44 -13.54 -12.87 21.80
C CYS A 44 -13.58 -11.56 22.59
N GLU A 45 -13.11 -11.60 23.84
CA GLU A 45 -12.96 -10.38 24.65
C GLU A 45 -11.77 -9.57 24.15
N ILE A 46 -12.03 -8.32 23.71
CA ILE A 46 -11.00 -7.38 23.28
C ILE A 46 -10.55 -6.53 24.46
N SER A 47 -9.26 -6.57 24.79
CA SER A 47 -8.64 -5.71 25.80
C SER A 47 -7.76 -4.63 25.16
N THR A 48 -8.04 -3.36 25.47
CA THR A 48 -7.28 -2.21 24.96
C THR A 48 -6.08 -1.92 25.87
N ILE A 49 -4.87 -2.21 25.38
CA ILE A 49 -3.61 -2.02 26.14
C ILE A 49 -2.90 -0.68 25.86
N GLY A 50 -3.45 0.15 24.97
CA GLY A 50 -2.86 1.41 24.53
C GLY A 50 -1.83 1.24 23.39
N ILE A 51 -1.30 2.37 22.92
CA ILE A 51 -0.35 2.44 21.80
C ILE A 51 1.05 2.05 22.29
N ARG A 52 1.71 1.15 21.55
CA ARG A 52 3.09 0.76 21.86
C ARG A 52 4.09 1.84 21.42
N PRO A 53 5.27 1.95 22.07
CA PRO A 53 6.29 2.92 21.66
C PRO A 53 6.67 2.77 20.18
N GLY A 54 6.53 3.85 19.41
CA GLY A 54 6.85 3.90 17.98
C GLY A 54 5.74 3.39 17.05
N GLU A 55 4.60 2.92 17.58
CA GLU A 55 3.46 2.49 16.77
C GLU A 55 2.69 3.70 16.20
N LYS A 56 2.35 3.63 14.92
CA LYS A 56 1.48 4.59 14.25
C LYS A 56 0.05 4.05 14.21
N LEU A 57 -0.93 4.95 14.28
CA LEU A 57 -2.34 4.59 14.09
C LEU A 57 -2.67 4.27 12.63
N HIS A 58 -2.01 4.97 11.71
CA HIS A 58 -2.18 4.83 10.26
C HIS A 58 -0.80 4.81 9.60
N GLU A 59 -0.65 3.94 8.61
CA GLU A 59 0.56 3.85 7.81
C GLU A 59 0.42 4.65 6.53
N VAL A 60 1.52 5.25 6.09
CA VAL A 60 1.61 6.05 4.86
C VAL A 60 2.57 5.33 3.91
N LEU A 61 2.11 5.08 2.69
CA LEU A 61 2.92 4.43 1.65
C LEU A 61 3.45 5.43 0.61
N ILE A 62 2.73 6.53 0.38
CA ILE A 62 3.20 7.68 -0.41
C ILE A 62 2.82 8.94 0.35
N SER A 63 3.83 9.68 0.81
CA SER A 63 3.61 10.97 1.46
C SER A 63 3.19 12.04 0.45
N ARG A 64 2.62 13.14 0.95
CA ARG A 64 2.26 14.29 0.11
C ARG A 64 3.42 14.88 -0.67
N ASP A 65 4.63 14.84 -0.11
CA ASP A 65 5.81 15.35 -0.79
C ASP A 65 6.24 14.42 -1.93
N GLU A 66 6.28 13.11 -1.69
CA GLU A 66 6.59 12.09 -2.71
C GLU A 66 5.56 12.02 -3.83
N ALA A 67 4.29 12.35 -3.55
CA ALA A 67 3.22 12.32 -4.55
C ALA A 67 3.52 13.19 -5.78
N ARG A 68 4.31 14.26 -5.63
CA ARG A 68 4.70 15.17 -6.72
C ARG A 68 5.59 14.53 -7.76
N SER A 69 6.35 13.51 -7.37
CA SER A 69 7.24 12.73 -8.21
C SER A 69 6.69 11.31 -8.44
N THR A 70 5.39 11.09 -8.23
CA THR A 70 4.77 9.77 -8.33
C THR A 70 3.79 9.69 -9.50
N LEU A 71 3.89 8.57 -10.24
CA LEU A 71 2.96 8.22 -11.31
C LEU A 71 2.00 7.11 -10.86
N GLU A 72 0.72 7.28 -11.20
CA GLU A 72 -0.34 6.30 -10.98
C GLU A 72 -0.52 5.37 -12.18
N PHE A 73 -0.59 4.07 -11.90
CA PHE A 73 -0.95 2.99 -12.82
C PHE A 73 -2.19 2.25 -12.27
N ASP A 74 -2.72 1.30 -13.04
CA ASP A 74 -3.96 0.61 -12.68
C ASP A 74 -3.88 -0.11 -11.32
N ASP A 75 -2.78 -0.82 -11.05
CA ASP A 75 -2.60 -1.68 -9.87
C ASP A 75 -1.49 -1.21 -8.93
N MET A 76 -0.82 -0.10 -9.23
CA MET A 76 0.30 0.40 -8.46
C MET A 76 0.57 1.88 -8.69
N PHE A 77 1.50 2.41 -7.91
CA PHE A 77 2.14 3.70 -8.09
C PHE A 77 3.64 3.48 -8.25
N ILE A 78 4.30 4.41 -8.95
CA ILE A 78 5.76 4.43 -9.10
C ILE A 78 6.26 5.80 -8.68
N VAL A 79 6.95 5.86 -7.54
CA VAL A 79 7.66 7.06 -7.09
C VAL A 79 8.96 7.17 -7.87
N GLN A 80 9.15 8.26 -8.58
CA GLN A 80 10.30 8.53 -9.42
C GLN A 80 11.40 9.23 -8.62
N PRO A 81 12.68 8.91 -8.86
CA PRO A 81 13.80 9.66 -8.31
C PRO A 81 13.76 11.15 -8.65
N GLU A 82 13.97 12.00 -7.64
CA GLU A 82 14.06 13.45 -7.80
C GLU A 82 15.47 13.94 -8.15
N PHE A 83 16.14 13.26 -9.08
CA PHE A 83 17.46 13.68 -9.54
C PHE A 83 17.39 14.50 -10.82
N PRO A 84 18.18 15.59 -10.97
CA PRO A 84 18.19 16.39 -12.20
C PRO A 84 18.57 15.62 -13.47
N TRP A 85 19.30 14.52 -13.31
CA TRP A 85 19.72 13.60 -14.39
C TRP A 85 18.73 12.46 -14.62
N TRP A 86 17.72 12.32 -13.75
CA TRP A 86 16.60 11.43 -13.97
C TRP A 86 15.73 12.03 -15.08
N GLY A 87 16.03 11.63 -16.32
CA GLY A 87 15.23 12.03 -17.47
C GLY A 87 13.82 11.47 -17.37
N SER A 88 12.92 11.93 -18.24
CA SER A 88 11.65 11.26 -18.47
C SER A 88 11.93 9.89 -19.11
N HIS A 89 12.37 8.91 -18.31
CA HIS A 89 12.31 7.52 -18.71
C HIS A 89 10.85 7.24 -19.07
N ASN A 90 10.61 6.67 -20.24
CA ASN A 90 9.27 6.41 -20.77
C ASN A 90 8.56 5.36 -19.91
N LEU A 91 8.14 5.73 -18.70
CA LEU A 91 7.08 5.07 -17.96
C LEU A 91 5.75 5.45 -18.63
N SER A 92 5.63 5.07 -19.91
CA SER A 92 4.49 5.38 -20.74
C SER A 92 3.24 4.74 -20.14
N GLY A 93 2.21 5.54 -19.87
CA GLY A 93 0.93 5.07 -19.34
C GLY A 93 0.66 5.44 -17.87
N GLY A 94 1.65 5.97 -17.15
CA GLY A 94 1.44 6.55 -15.82
C GLY A 94 0.71 7.89 -15.89
N LYS A 95 -0.14 8.18 -14.90
CA LYS A 95 -0.83 9.47 -14.74
C LYS A 95 -0.25 10.22 -13.54
N ASP A 96 -0.13 11.54 -13.66
CA ASP A 96 0.21 12.38 -12.51
C ASP A 96 -0.90 12.33 -11.46
N LEU A 97 -0.50 12.41 -10.19
CA LEU A 97 -1.42 12.47 -9.06
C LEU A 97 -1.92 13.91 -8.83
N PRO A 98 -3.13 14.08 -8.26
CA PRO A 98 -3.63 15.41 -7.92
C PRO A 98 -2.77 16.07 -6.82
N ASP A 99 -2.72 17.41 -6.81
CA ASP A 99 -2.00 18.14 -5.78
C ASP A 99 -2.57 17.84 -4.39
N GLY A 100 -1.67 17.65 -3.42
CA GLY A 100 -2.04 17.27 -2.05
C GLY A 100 -2.39 15.80 -1.84
N PHE A 101 -2.30 14.95 -2.88
CA PHE A 101 -2.49 13.50 -2.77
C PHE A 101 -1.59 12.90 -1.68
N GLU A 102 -2.12 11.93 -0.95
CA GLU A 102 -1.39 11.13 0.02
C GLU A 102 -2.00 9.72 0.02
N TYR A 103 -1.17 8.69 -0.01
CA TYR A 103 -1.66 7.31 0.07
C TYR A 103 -1.43 6.76 1.48
N SER A 104 -2.47 6.82 2.30
CA SER A 104 -2.45 6.40 3.70
C SER A 104 -3.54 5.37 4.01
N SER A 105 -3.35 4.58 5.06
CA SER A 105 -4.26 3.49 5.37
C SER A 105 -5.67 3.96 5.78
N ASP A 106 -5.81 5.19 6.26
CA ASP A 106 -7.07 5.81 6.71
C ASP A 106 -7.85 6.55 5.63
N ASN A 107 -7.18 6.97 4.55
CA ASN A 107 -7.83 7.65 3.42
C ASN A 107 -8.04 6.75 2.18
N ASN A 108 -7.63 5.48 2.29
CA ASN A 108 -7.71 4.51 1.21
C ASN A 108 -9.16 4.24 0.77
N GLU A 109 -9.37 4.05 -0.52
CA GLU A 109 -10.68 3.73 -1.10
C GLU A 109 -10.97 2.22 -1.07
N LEU A 110 -9.91 1.41 -1.06
CA LEU A 110 -10.01 -0.05 -1.06
C LEU A 110 -9.95 -0.57 0.38
N TRP A 111 -10.99 -1.29 0.80
CA TRP A 111 -11.08 -1.91 2.13
C TRP A 111 -11.37 -3.40 1.98
N MET A 112 -10.71 -4.23 2.78
CA MET A 112 -10.99 -5.66 2.80
C MET A 112 -12.32 -5.93 3.51
N SER A 113 -13.18 -6.74 2.88
CA SER A 113 -14.37 -7.28 3.51
C SER A 113 -14.02 -8.40 4.50
N ASP A 114 -14.88 -8.65 5.49
CA ASP A 114 -14.75 -9.77 6.44
C ASP A 114 -14.55 -11.12 5.71
N LYS A 115 -15.26 -11.33 4.60
CA LYS A 115 -15.10 -12.53 3.77
C LYS A 115 -13.67 -12.65 3.20
N GLU A 116 -13.15 -11.57 2.61
CA GLU A 116 -11.79 -11.57 2.05
C GLU A 116 -10.73 -11.76 3.14
N LEU A 117 -10.96 -11.18 4.32
CA LEU A 117 -10.09 -11.35 5.48
C LEU A 117 -10.03 -12.79 5.96
N ARG A 118 -11.20 -13.42 6.16
CA ARG A 118 -11.28 -14.83 6.52
C ARG A 118 -10.61 -15.71 5.47
N GLU A 119 -10.77 -15.41 4.18
CA GLU A 119 -10.08 -16.16 3.13
C GLU A 119 -8.56 -16.02 3.18
N VAL A 120 -8.03 -14.82 3.42
CA VAL A 120 -6.57 -14.60 3.51
C VAL A 120 -5.98 -15.24 4.76
N VAL A 121 -6.66 -15.11 5.90
CA VAL A 121 -6.15 -15.59 7.20
C VAL A 121 -6.29 -17.10 7.35
N LEU A 122 -7.37 -17.72 6.83
CA LEU A 122 -7.64 -19.15 7.02
C LEU A 122 -7.05 -20.04 5.90
N LYS A 123 -6.61 -19.47 4.77
CA LYS A 123 -5.96 -20.22 3.67
C LYS A 123 -4.42 -20.17 3.70
N GLY A 124 -3.82 -19.43 4.64
CA GLY A 124 -2.37 -19.40 4.86
C GLY A 124 -1.95 -20.44 5.88
#